data_AF-A0A2V9IQR0-F1
#
_entry.id   AF-A0A2V9IQR0-F1
#
_cell.length_a   1.000
_cell.length_b   1.000
_cell.length_c   1.000
_cell.angle_alpha   90.00
_cell.angle_beta   90.00
_cell.angle_gamma   90.00
#
_symmetry.space_group_name_H-M   'P 1'
#
loop_
_entity.id
_entity.type
_entity.pdbx_description
1 polymer ?
#
loop_
_entity_poly.entity_id
_entity_poly.type
_entity_poly.pdbx_seq_one_letter_code
_entity_poly.pdbx_strand_id
1 'polypeptide(L)'
;MKINAKFTHAALMLMPDDGKRREIVDGDLIVTPSPELGHQAISLRILLACLKYLETHPIEPGLGAPGLVIEIVSPGTAANDRGRN
;
A
#
# COMPACT_ATOMS: atom_id res chain seq x y z
N MET A 1 34.96 4.02 5.54
CA MET A 1 34.24 3.35 4.43
C MET A 1 32.93 2.81 4.98
N LYS A 2 31.79 3.49 4.75
CA LYS A 2 30.48 2.96 5.17
C LYS A 2 30.08 1.90 4.15
N ILE A 3 30.12 0.63 4.54
CA ILE A 3 29.60 -0.46 3.72
C ILE A 3 28.09 -0.30 3.77
N ASN A 4 27.49 0.16 2.67
CA ASN A 4 26.04 0.33 2.58
C ASN A 4 25.46 -1.08 2.38
N ALA A 5 25.27 -1.81 3.48
CA ALA A 5 24.80 -3.17 3.44
C ALA A 5 23.35 -3.19 2.95
N LYS A 6 23.13 -3.67 1.73
CA LYS A 6 21.78 -3.92 1.22
C LYS A 6 21.10 -4.97 2.09
N PHE A 7 19.82 -4.74 2.42
CA PHE A 7 19.02 -5.70 3.16
C PHE A 7 18.79 -6.96 2.32
N THR A 8 18.90 -8.12 2.96
CA THR A 8 18.62 -9.42 2.35
C THR A 8 17.38 -10.04 2.97
N HIS A 9 16.74 -10.95 2.24
CA HIS A 9 15.61 -11.73 2.77
C HIS A 9 15.96 -12.44 4.09
N ALA A 10 17.19 -12.96 4.21
CA ALA A 10 17.64 -13.60 5.46
C ALA A 10 17.66 -12.61 6.64
N ALA A 11 18.05 -11.35 6.41
CA ALA A 11 18.00 -10.32 7.43
C ALA A 11 16.55 -9.95 7.80
N LEU A 12 15.62 -9.97 6.84
CA LEU A 12 14.19 -9.74 7.07
C LEU A 12 13.58 -10.80 8.00
N MET A 13 13.92 -12.06 7.79
CA MET A 13 13.39 -13.20 8.58
C MET A 13 13.86 -13.22 10.04
N LEU A 14 14.92 -12.47 10.37
CA LEU A 14 15.44 -12.35 11.74
C LEU A 14 14.82 -11.16 12.50
N MET A 15 13.96 -10.36 11.86
CA MET A 15 13.37 -9.19 12.49
C MET A 15 12.25 -9.58 13.47
N PRO A 16 12.06 -8.79 14.56
CA PRO A 16 11.01 -9.06 15.53
C PRO A 16 9.62 -8.88 14.91
N ASP A 17 8.68 -9.73 15.34
CA ASP A 17 7.26 -9.56 15.03
C ASP A 17 6.65 -8.47 15.93
N ASP A 18 6.89 -7.22 15.55
CA ASP A 18 6.38 -6.01 16.23
C ASP A 18 5.15 -5.42 15.53
N GLY A 19 4.49 -6.22 14.68
CA GLY A 19 3.30 -5.81 13.93
C GLY A 19 3.55 -4.86 12.77
N LYS A 20 4.81 -4.54 12.44
CA LYS A 20 5.15 -3.70 11.28
C LYS A 20 5.31 -4.55 10.02
N ARG A 21 4.67 -4.13 8.93
CA ARG A 21 4.90 -4.72 7.60
C ARG A 21 6.23 -4.21 7.08
N ARG A 22 7.11 -5.15 6.72
CA ARG A 22 8.46 -4.87 6.22
C ARG A 22 8.66 -5.51 4.87
N GLU A 23 9.19 -4.74 3.93
CA GLU A 23 9.43 -5.16 2.55
C GLU A 23 10.84 -4.76 2.14
N ILE A 24 11.48 -5.57 1.29
CA ILE A 24 12.78 -5.23 0.71
C ILE A 24 12.58 -4.96 -0.78
N VAL A 25 12.89 -3.74 -1.22
CA VAL A 25 12.79 -3.32 -2.62
C VAL A 25 14.15 -2.79 -3.06
N ASP A 26 14.75 -3.39 -4.09
CA ASP A 26 16.11 -3.10 -4.58
C ASP A 26 17.23 -3.16 -3.51
N GLY A 27 16.98 -3.85 -2.41
CA GLY A 27 17.87 -3.96 -1.25
C GLY A 27 17.67 -2.87 -0.19
N ASP A 28 16.67 -2.01 -0.34
CA ASP A 28 16.24 -1.05 0.67
C ASP A 28 15.12 -1.67 1.53
N LEU A 29 15.22 -1.55 2.85
CA LEU A 29 14.14 -1.95 3.76
C LEU A 29 13.09 -0.84 3.85
N ILE A 30 11.88 -1.15 3.39
CA ILE A 30 10.70 -0.30 3.54
C ILE A 30 9.91 -0.84 4.74
N VAL A 31 9.58 0.06 5.67
CA VAL A 31 8.76 -0.26 6.84
C VAL A 31 7.47 0.53 6.72
N THR A 32 6.37 -0.16 6.47
CA THR A 32 5.03 0.44 6.40
C THR A 32 4.40 0.38 7.79
N PRO A 33 4.11 1.52 8.42
CA PRO A 33 3.39 1.54 9.69
C PRO A 33 1.99 0.94 9.52
N SER A 34 1.43 0.39 10.60
CA SER A 34 0.08 -0.16 10.60
C SER A 34 -0.93 0.85 10.07
N PRO A 35 -1.89 0.43 9.24
CA PRO A 35 -2.82 1.34 8.58
C PRO A 35 -3.55 2.22 9.60
N GLU A 36 -3.45 3.53 9.41
CA GLU A 36 -4.11 4.51 10.27
C GLU A 36 -5.64 4.45 10.12
N LEU A 37 -6.38 4.67 11.21
CA LEU A 37 -7.84 4.63 11.22
C LEU A 37 -8.47 5.57 10.17
N GLY A 38 -7.84 6.72 9.91
CA GLY A 38 -8.29 7.67 8.87
C GLY A 38 -8.20 7.10 7.45
N HIS A 39 -7.12 6.40 7.13
CA HIS A 39 -6.92 5.75 5.83
C HIS A 39 -8.01 4.69 5.58
N GLN A 40 -8.28 3.85 6.59
CA GLN A 40 -9.34 2.84 6.52
C GLN A 40 -10.73 3.47 6.32
N ALA A 41 -11.02 4.54 7.07
CA ALA A 41 -12.30 5.24 6.96
C ALA A 41 -12.53 5.85 5.57
N ILE A 42 -11.49 6.45 4.96
CA ILE A 42 -11.58 7.01 3.60
C ILE A 42 -11.77 5.90 2.57
N SER A 43 -11.00 4.81 2.68
CA SER A 43 -11.10 3.65 1.77
C SER A 43 -12.53 3.07 1.77
N LEU A 44 -13.12 2.91 2.96
CA LEU A 44 -14.49 2.41 3.10
C LEU A 44 -15.52 3.36 2.49
N ARG A 45 -15.36 4.68 2.70
CA ARG A 45 -16.27 5.68 2.14
C ARG A 45 -16.26 5.68 0.61
N ILE A 46 -15.07 5.54 0.00
CA ILE A 46 -14.93 5.48 -1.45
C ILE A 46 -15.55 4.19 -1.99
N LEU A 47 -15.26 3.04 -1.36
CA LEU A 47 -15.87 1.76 -1.73
C LEU A 47 -17.41 1.84 -1.72
N LEU A 48 -18.00 2.34 -0.63
CA LEU A 48 -19.45 2.48 -0.50
C LEU A 48 -20.04 3.43 -1.55
N ALA A 49 -19.35 4.54 -1.84
CA ALA A 49 -19.79 5.48 -2.87
C ALA A 49 -19.76 4.85 -4.28
N CYS A 50 -18.71 4.09 -4.61
CA CYS A 50 -18.61 3.35 -5.87
C CYS A 50 -19.71 2.30 -5.99
N LEU A 51 -19.94 1.48 -4.96
CA LEU A 51 -21.00 0.48 -4.97
C LEU A 51 -22.38 1.12 -5.21
N LYS A 52 -22.70 2.21 -4.50
CA LYS A 52 -23.95 2.94 -4.69
C LYS A 52 -24.11 3.53 -6.09
N TYR A 53 -23.02 3.99 -6.71
CA TYR A 53 -23.06 4.47 -8.09
C TYR A 53 -23.40 3.32 -9.07
N LEU A 54 -22.76 2.17 -8.87
CA LEU A 54 -22.93 0.98 -9.72
C LEU A 54 -24.34 0.38 -9.64
N GLU A 55 -25.07 0.58 -8.54
CA GLU A 55 -26.49 0.18 -8.44
C GLU A 55 -27.38 0.81 -9.52
N THR A 56 -27.02 2.01 -10.00
CA THR A 56 -27.77 2.75 -11.02
C THR A 56 -27.05 2.86 -12.36
N HIS A 57 -25.78 2.49 -12.40
CA HIS A 57 -24.90 2.55 -13.57
C HIS A 57 -24.08 1.25 -13.67
N PRO A 58 -24.74 0.11 -13.98
CA PRO A 58 -24.06 -1.17 -14.06
C PRO A 58 -22.97 -1.12 -15.14
N ILE A 59 -21.80 -1.62 -14.79
CA ILE A 59 -20.69 -1.77 -15.73
C ILE A 59 -20.55 -3.26 -16.03
N GLU A 60 -20.42 -3.60 -17.30
CA GLU A 60 -20.13 -4.98 -17.71
C GLU A 60 -18.82 -5.46 -17.06
N PRO A 61 -18.73 -6.71 -16.58
CA PRO A 61 -17.50 -7.23 -16.02
C PRO A 61 -16.36 -7.22 -17.06
N GLY A 62 -15.43 -6.28 -16.91
CA GLY A 62 -14.25 -6.17 -17.76
C GLY A 62 -13.25 -7.29 -17.48
N LEU A 63 -12.84 -8.02 -18.51
CA LEU A 63 -11.87 -9.10 -18.41
C LEU A 63 -10.45 -8.54 -18.28
N GLY A 64 -9.85 -8.63 -17.09
CA GLY A 64 -8.39 -8.68 -16.93
C GLY A 64 -7.65 -7.49 -16.29
N ALA A 65 -8.25 -6.31 -16.17
CA ALA A 65 -7.60 -5.18 -15.46
C ALA A 65 -8.64 -4.24 -14.81
N PRO A 66 -8.34 -3.65 -13.64
CA PRO A 66 -9.23 -2.68 -13.00
C PRO A 66 -9.40 -1.45 -13.89
N GLY A 67 -10.65 -1.05 -14.16
CA GLY A 67 -10.95 0.19 -14.90
C GLY A 67 -10.61 1.47 -14.14
N LEU A 68 -10.40 1.37 -12.81
CA LEU A 68 -9.97 2.46 -11.94
C LEU A 68 -9.22 1.88 -10.73
N VAL A 69 -8.09 2.48 -10.37
CA VAL A 69 -7.36 2.22 -9.12
C VAL A 69 -7.25 3.53 -8.36
N ILE A 70 -7.60 3.50 -7.08
CA ILE A 70 -7.45 4.65 -6.18
C ILE A 70 -6.51 4.21 -5.05
N GLU A 71 -5.45 4.98 -4.86
CA GLU A 71 -4.53 4.84 -3.74
C GLU A 71 -4.80 5.95 -2.72
N ILE A 72 -5.01 5.58 -1.46
CA ILE A 72 -5.19 6.53 -0.37
C ILE A 72 -3.85 6.69 0.32
N VAL A 73 -3.29 7.89 0.22
CA VAL A 73 -1.99 8.15 0.83
C VAL A 73 -2.14 8.22 2.35
N SER A 74 -1.34 7.44 3.08
CA SER A 74 -1.22 7.58 4.53
C SER A 74 -0.02 8.48 4.87
N PRO A 75 -0.08 9.33 5.91
CA PRO A 75 1.06 10.15 6.33
C PRO A 75 2.34 9.33 6.56
N GLY A 76 2.20 8.08 7.04
CA GLY A 76 3.30 7.14 7.26
C GLY A 76 3.90 6.51 6.00
N THR A 77 3.20 6.55 4.85
CA THR A 77 3.66 5.98 3.56
C THR A 77 3.79 7.00 2.45
N ALA A 78 3.39 8.25 2.67
CA ALA A 78 3.32 9.32 1.67
C ALA A 78 4.61 9.59 0.89
N ALA A 79 5.77 9.27 1.48
CA ALA A 79 7.07 9.39 0.81
C ALA A 79 7.29 8.33 -0.28
N ASN A 80 6.66 7.16 -0.15
CA ASN A 80 6.76 6.03 -1.08
C ASN A 80 5.67 6.09 -2.17
N ASP A 81 4.49 6.62 -1.82
CA ASP A 81 3.29 6.59 -2.67
C ASP A 81 3.31 7.66 -3.79
N ARG A 82 4.22 8.64 -3.72
CA ARG A 82 4.31 9.74 -4.72
C ARG A 82 5.03 9.39 -6.02
N GLY A 83 5.39 8.12 -6.22
CA GLY A 83 6.20 7.66 -7.33
C GLY A 83 7.68 8.02 -7.14
N ARG A 84 8.56 7.02 -7.28
CA ARG A 84 10.00 7.28 -7.47
C ARG A 84 10.16 7.96 -8.84
N ASN A 85 10.69 9.19 -8.86
CA ASN A 85 11.22 9.81 -10.08
C ASN A 85 12.40 9.02 -10.62
#